data_AF-K0RD01-F1
#
_entry.id   AF-K0RD01-F1
#
_cell.length_a   1.000
_cell.length_b   1.000
_cell.length_c   1.000
_cell.angle_alpha   90.00
_cell.angle_beta   90.00
_cell.angle_gamma   90.00
#
_symmetry.space_group_name_H-M   'P 1'
#
loop_
_entity.id
_entity.type
_entity.pdbx_description
1 polymer ?
#
loop_
_entity_poly.entity_id
_entity_poly.type
_entity_poly.pdbx_seq_one_letter_code
_entity_poly.pdbx_strand_id
1 'polypeptide(L)'
;MAVSTRRILLGAISNINHEDELHGDTFSHAFIEGGGHDTRRPSLVLNNHLASTAVLDRLDDQGSILSKFLLATDEKGGDDRDGKSSSCWSRLKACFVRPGSMDSMDACWCSLMLEPMESRSVRVIMLGEAYALFGALFLNCTWILYEYGSEKGYGEADEKNQINHVFEAVMALAIMCNTFLALNGMTLWVLSVLHSESNQQWVFTVRGMLSLCQSLVNVTVLLDFIGLVLAVYSNLSPRWPETIICFVVAVLLYISFLRALGDILVTSAPLEFYHTPLMNQLVNNPASVLTKKGRQKLQTDARARAEELKQRAYQRRGAIDPNQTQQAAYEVEGQYPCLDIGALLRGAASRLGKSKQDVTSYEARLAGDWIEEVNQLRGMSVDFLTRYMPWALANEVHRSLMVEECGEA
;
A
#
# COMPACT_ATOMS: atom_id res chain seq x y z
N MET A 1 -24.11 4.19 13.24
CA MET A 1 -23.09 4.27 12.17
C MET A 1 -22.75 5.71 11.76
N ALA A 2 -23.70 6.54 11.32
CA ALA A 2 -23.43 7.96 10.94
C ALA A 2 -22.76 8.83 12.03
N VAL A 3 -22.98 8.52 13.31
CA VAL A 3 -22.35 9.25 14.45
C VAL A 3 -20.86 8.90 14.61
N SER A 4 -20.44 7.70 14.21
CA SER A 4 -19.03 7.27 14.31
C SER A 4 -18.19 7.91 13.20
N THR A 5 -18.72 7.95 11.98
CA THR A 5 -18.08 8.62 10.84
C THR A 5 -17.97 10.13 11.05
N ARG A 6 -18.98 10.75 11.69
CA ARG A 6 -18.94 12.18 12.04
C ARG A 6 -17.88 12.53 13.09
N ARG A 7 -17.59 11.64 14.06
CA ARG A 7 -16.49 11.86 15.03
C ARG A 7 -15.11 11.76 14.38
N ILE A 8 -14.93 10.81 13.46
CA ILE A 8 -13.65 10.62 12.76
C ILE A 8 -13.37 11.81 11.82
N LEU A 9 -14.38 12.28 11.08
CA LEU A 9 -14.27 13.47 10.23
C LEU A 9 -14.06 14.77 11.03
N LEU A 10 -14.74 14.95 12.17
CA LEU A 10 -14.53 16.14 13.01
C LEU A 10 -13.16 16.14 13.70
N GLY A 11 -12.63 14.98 14.09
CA GLY A 11 -11.26 14.87 14.62
C GLY A 11 -10.18 15.14 13.57
N ALA A 12 -10.42 14.78 12.31
CA ALA A 12 -9.51 15.09 11.20
C ALA A 12 -9.53 16.59 10.82
N ILE A 13 -10.70 17.24 10.89
CA ILE A 13 -10.85 18.66 10.57
C ILE A 13 -10.31 19.56 11.71
N SER A 14 -10.46 19.16 12.98
CA SER A 14 -9.91 19.94 14.10
C SER A 14 -8.38 19.95 14.14
N ASN A 15 -7.71 18.90 13.63
CA ASN A 15 -6.25 18.85 13.54
C ASN A 15 -5.68 19.69 12.40
N ILE A 16 -6.47 19.99 11.36
CA ILE A 16 -6.03 20.82 10.23
C ILE A 16 -6.11 22.31 10.56
N ASN A 17 -7.04 22.72 11.42
CA ASN A 17 -7.19 24.12 11.81
C ASN A 17 -6.25 24.57 12.95
N HIS A 18 -5.47 23.66 13.53
CA HIS A 18 -4.60 23.99 14.68
C HIS A 18 -3.13 24.23 14.31
N GLU A 19 -2.73 24.06 13.04
CA GLU A 19 -1.36 24.33 12.59
C GLU A 19 -1.16 25.75 11.99
N ASP A 20 -2.21 26.54 11.79
CA ASP A 20 -2.12 27.87 11.15
C ASP A 20 -2.28 29.08 12.11
N GLU A 21 -2.49 28.87 13.42
CA GLU A 21 -2.63 29.95 14.39
C GLU A 21 -1.96 29.61 15.73
N LEU A 22 -0.69 30.02 15.91
CA LEU A 22 -0.24 30.91 17.00
C LEU A 22 1.30 30.95 17.14
N HIS A 23 1.89 32.03 16.64
CA HIS A 23 2.87 32.80 17.41
C HIS A 23 2.09 33.67 18.40
N GLY A 24 2.48 33.67 19.69
CA GLY A 24 2.11 34.72 20.64
C GLY A 24 1.36 34.28 21.90
N ASP A 25 2.13 34.12 22.98
CA ASP A 25 1.88 34.63 24.34
C ASP A 25 0.63 34.27 25.18
N THR A 26 0.95 33.65 26.33
CA THR A 26 0.51 33.95 27.72
C THR A 26 -0.87 33.47 28.24
N PHE A 27 -0.78 32.50 29.18
CA PHE A 27 -1.64 32.21 30.36
C PHE A 27 -3.18 32.20 30.26
N SER A 28 -3.81 31.08 30.63
CA SER A 28 -4.39 30.89 31.99
C SER A 28 -5.14 29.56 32.19
N HIS A 29 -5.05 29.07 33.42
CA HIS A 29 -5.66 27.91 34.08
C HIS A 29 -7.16 27.61 33.83
N ALA A 30 -7.48 26.32 33.72
CA ALA A 30 -8.59 25.64 34.42
C ALA A 30 -8.41 24.10 34.28
N PHE A 31 -7.80 23.42 35.25
CA PHE A 31 -8.47 22.54 36.24
C PHE A 31 -9.72 21.80 35.74
N ILE A 32 -9.55 20.52 35.37
CA ILE A 32 -10.46 19.42 35.75
C ILE A 32 -9.59 18.19 36.08
N GLU A 33 -9.55 17.86 37.36
CA GLU A 33 -9.12 16.57 37.90
C GLU A 33 -10.15 15.48 37.59
N GLY A 34 -9.67 14.25 37.38
CA GLY A 34 -10.43 13.05 37.75
C GLY A 34 -10.50 11.96 36.69
N GLY A 35 -9.71 10.90 36.89
CA GLY A 35 -9.98 9.60 36.27
C GLY A 35 -8.74 8.83 35.83
N GLY A 36 -7.90 8.43 36.79
CA GLY A 36 -6.77 7.54 36.55
C GLY A 36 -7.23 6.16 36.07
N HIS A 37 -6.81 5.79 34.87
CA HIS A 37 -6.55 4.41 34.48
C HIS A 37 -5.36 4.41 33.51
N ASP A 38 -4.16 4.35 34.09
CA ASP A 38 -2.92 4.10 33.38
C ASP A 38 -2.92 2.67 32.82
N THR A 39 -3.48 2.49 31.63
CA THR A 39 -3.00 1.45 30.72
C THR A 39 -1.84 2.04 29.94
N ARG A 40 -0.63 1.98 30.53
CA ARG A 40 0.64 2.17 29.81
C ARG A 40 0.62 1.22 28.59
N ARG A 41 0.30 1.76 27.42
CA ARG A 41 0.62 1.09 26.15
C ARG A 41 2.14 0.98 26.08
N PRO A 42 2.71 -0.21 25.85
CA PRO A 42 4.13 -0.30 25.53
C PRO A 42 4.38 0.52 24.26
N SER A 43 5.22 1.55 24.37
CA SER A 43 5.69 2.35 23.25
C SER A 43 6.52 1.44 22.33
N LEU A 44 5.87 0.95 21.27
CA LEU A 44 6.40 0.09 20.22
C LEU A 44 7.32 0.86 19.27
N VAL A 45 8.29 1.60 19.81
CA VAL A 45 9.25 2.41 19.05
C VAL A 45 10.36 1.53 18.44
N LEU A 46 10.50 0.27 18.87
CA LEU A 46 11.67 -0.54 18.54
C LEU A 46 11.66 -1.23 17.16
N ASN A 47 10.53 -1.29 16.44
CA ASN A 47 10.42 -2.12 15.20
C ASN A 47 10.39 -1.34 13.88
N ASN A 48 10.41 0.00 13.88
CA ASN A 48 10.35 0.78 12.63
C ASN A 48 11.65 0.72 11.80
N HIS A 49 12.79 0.42 12.43
CA HIS A 49 14.09 0.39 11.77
C HIS A 49 14.28 -0.82 10.83
N LEU A 50 13.93 -2.03 11.27
CA LEU A 50 14.07 -3.27 10.49
C LEU A 50 13.13 -3.33 9.27
N ALA A 51 12.01 -2.62 9.36
CA ALA A 51 10.99 -2.56 8.33
C ALA A 51 11.41 -1.72 7.12
N SER A 52 12.04 -0.58 7.41
CA SER A 52 12.55 0.34 6.40
C SER A 52 13.67 -0.35 5.60
N THR A 53 14.57 -1.07 6.28
CA THR A 53 15.66 -1.79 5.65
C THR A 53 15.19 -2.91 4.72
N ALA A 54 14.16 -3.69 5.07
CA ALA A 54 13.68 -4.78 4.21
C ALA A 54 13.05 -4.33 2.87
N VAL A 55 12.39 -3.17 2.85
CA VAL A 55 11.86 -2.57 1.60
C VAL A 55 12.99 -1.94 0.79
N LEU A 56 14.00 -1.38 1.46
CA LEU A 56 15.19 -0.77 0.85
C LEU A 56 16.16 -1.81 0.27
N ASP A 57 16.36 -2.96 0.92
CA ASP A 57 17.17 -4.06 0.37
C ASP A 57 16.57 -4.60 -0.93
N ARG A 58 15.22 -4.59 -1.03
CA ARG A 58 14.52 -4.90 -2.29
C ARG A 58 14.63 -3.79 -3.32
N LEU A 59 14.83 -2.53 -2.93
CA LEU A 59 15.08 -1.43 -3.87
C LEU A 59 16.46 -1.55 -4.51
N ASP A 60 17.46 -2.00 -3.74
CA ASP A 60 18.83 -2.18 -4.21
C ASP A 60 19.01 -3.49 -5.02
N ASP A 61 18.12 -4.48 -4.84
CA ASP A 61 18.03 -5.64 -5.72
C ASP A 61 17.42 -5.28 -7.10
N GLN A 62 18.27 -5.20 -8.12
CA GLN A 62 17.90 -4.94 -9.51
C GLN A 62 16.91 -5.97 -10.09
N GLY A 63 16.77 -7.15 -9.48
CA GLY A 63 15.80 -8.17 -9.87
C GLY A 63 14.39 -7.98 -9.30
N SER A 64 14.22 -7.12 -8.29
CA SER A 64 12.96 -7.01 -7.55
C SER A 64 11.83 -6.34 -8.35
N ILE A 65 10.58 -6.68 -8.02
CA ILE A 65 9.40 -6.07 -8.65
C ILE A 65 9.34 -4.56 -8.37
N LEU A 66 9.86 -4.13 -7.22
CA LEU A 66 9.83 -2.74 -6.79
C LEU A 66 10.87 -1.89 -7.51
N SER A 67 12.08 -2.43 -7.74
CA SER A 67 13.11 -1.77 -8.55
C SER A 67 12.67 -1.69 -10.01
N LYS A 68 12.08 -2.75 -10.56
CA LYS A 68 11.45 -2.76 -11.89
C LYS A 68 10.35 -1.70 -12.02
N PHE A 69 9.43 -1.62 -11.06
CA PHE A 69 8.38 -0.60 -11.00
C PHE A 69 8.93 0.83 -11.06
N LEU A 70 10.00 1.11 -10.30
CA LEU A 70 10.63 2.43 -10.24
C LEU A 70 11.52 2.77 -11.42
N LEU A 71 12.16 1.78 -12.02
CA LEU A 71 13.01 2.01 -13.19
C LEU A 71 12.19 2.41 -14.41
N ALA A 72 10.86 2.23 -14.39
CA ALA A 72 9.96 2.42 -15.52
C ALA A 72 10.63 1.88 -16.80
N THR A 73 11.28 0.73 -16.65
CA THR A 73 12.27 0.26 -17.61
C THR A 73 11.53 -0.05 -18.89
N ASP A 74 11.95 0.65 -19.94
CA ASP A 74 11.64 0.24 -21.30
C ASP A 74 12.37 -1.10 -21.48
N GLU A 75 11.69 -2.24 -21.23
CA GLU A 75 12.21 -3.57 -21.59
C GLU A 75 12.51 -3.67 -23.11
N LYS A 76 12.22 -2.62 -23.87
CA LYS A 76 12.49 -2.46 -25.30
C LYS A 76 13.86 -1.93 -25.69
N GLY A 77 14.83 -1.93 -24.77
CA GLY A 77 16.24 -1.59 -25.08
C GLY A 77 17.12 -2.78 -25.49
N GLY A 78 16.58 -4.00 -25.55
CA GLY A 78 17.30 -5.18 -26.02
C GLY A 78 17.47 -5.14 -27.54
N ASP A 79 18.72 -5.17 -27.98
CA ASP A 79 19.23 -5.11 -29.35
C ASP A 79 18.73 -6.29 -30.23
N ASP A 80 17.42 -6.37 -30.49
CA ASP A 80 16.85 -7.31 -31.47
C ASP A 80 17.12 -6.75 -32.88
N ARG A 81 18.36 -6.95 -33.34
CA ARG A 81 18.78 -6.82 -34.75
C ARG A 81 18.09 -7.81 -35.69
N ASP A 82 17.25 -8.70 -35.18
CA ASP A 82 16.47 -9.61 -36.01
C ASP A 82 15.10 -8.99 -36.29
N GLY A 83 15.01 -8.36 -37.47
CA GLY A 83 13.83 -7.71 -38.04
C GLY A 83 12.66 -8.66 -38.35
N LYS A 84 12.21 -9.45 -37.38
CA LYS A 84 10.90 -10.09 -37.40
C LYS A 84 9.92 -9.15 -36.75
N SER A 85 9.07 -8.53 -37.57
CA SER A 85 7.95 -7.72 -37.12
C SER A 85 7.13 -8.52 -36.09
N SER A 86 7.31 -8.23 -34.81
CA SER A 86 6.46 -8.80 -33.77
C SER A 86 5.05 -8.26 -34.02
N SER A 87 4.16 -9.16 -34.45
CA SER A 87 2.80 -8.79 -34.81
C SER A 87 2.10 -8.16 -33.59
N CYS A 88 1.18 -7.24 -33.83
CA CYS A 88 0.37 -6.61 -32.77
C CYS A 88 -0.24 -7.66 -31.81
N TRP A 89 -0.49 -8.87 -32.34
CA TRP A 89 -1.03 -10.01 -31.63
C TRP A 89 -0.05 -10.70 -30.66
N SER A 90 1.26 -10.72 -30.94
CA SER A 90 2.24 -11.23 -29.96
C SER A 90 2.42 -10.27 -28.78
N ARG A 91 2.25 -8.96 -29.01
CA ARG A 91 2.20 -7.93 -27.96
C ARG A 91 0.93 -8.04 -27.12
N LEU A 92 -0.21 -8.34 -27.75
CA LEU A 92 -1.49 -8.57 -27.07
C LEU A 92 -1.48 -9.88 -26.26
N LYS A 93 -0.78 -10.93 -26.74
CA LYS A 93 -0.53 -12.16 -25.97
C LYS A 93 0.37 -11.95 -24.75
N ALA A 94 1.35 -11.06 -24.82
CA ALA A 94 2.16 -10.70 -23.65
C ALA A 94 1.34 -10.00 -22.56
N CYS A 95 0.26 -9.30 -22.93
CA CYS A 95 -0.69 -8.71 -21.98
C CYS A 95 -1.53 -9.75 -21.22
N PHE A 96 -1.60 -11.01 -21.68
CA PHE A 96 -2.22 -12.11 -20.94
C PHE A 96 -1.19 -12.80 -20.00
N VAL A 97 -0.68 -11.97 -19.09
CA VAL A 97 -0.18 -12.19 -17.73
C VAL A 97 0.55 -13.51 -17.41
N ARG A 98 1.89 -13.42 -17.30
CA ARG A 98 2.65 -14.18 -16.30
C ARG A 98 2.47 -13.49 -14.93
N PRO A 99 2.20 -14.23 -13.83
CA PRO A 99 2.30 -13.68 -12.48
C PRO A 99 3.68 -13.03 -12.27
N GLY A 100 3.72 -11.77 -11.83
CA GLY A 100 4.95 -10.98 -11.68
C GLY A 100 5.36 -10.13 -12.89
N SER A 101 4.57 -10.08 -13.96
CA SER A 101 4.72 -9.10 -15.04
C SER A 101 4.38 -7.68 -14.56
N MET A 102 5.14 -6.69 -15.00
CA MET A 102 4.85 -5.26 -14.77
C MET A 102 3.55 -4.79 -15.43
N ASP A 103 3.01 -5.57 -16.37
CA ASP A 103 1.71 -5.31 -17.01
C ASP A 103 0.51 -5.80 -16.18
N SER A 104 0.74 -6.30 -14.96
CA SER A 104 -0.32 -6.77 -14.07
C SER A 104 -0.89 -5.62 -13.23
N MET A 105 -2.18 -5.71 -12.90
CA MET A 105 -2.82 -4.79 -11.94
C MET A 105 -2.12 -4.79 -10.57
N ASP A 106 -1.32 -5.80 -10.25
CA ASP A 106 -0.53 -5.84 -9.01
C ASP A 106 0.56 -4.76 -8.98
N ALA A 107 1.09 -4.37 -10.14
CA ALA A 107 2.12 -3.35 -10.26
C ALA A 107 1.59 -1.98 -9.82
N CYS A 108 0.30 -1.67 -10.06
CA CYS A 108 -0.28 -0.38 -9.65
C CYS A 108 -0.26 -0.16 -8.12
N TRP A 109 -0.19 -1.24 -7.34
CA TRP A 109 -0.12 -1.19 -5.88
C TRP A 109 1.31 -1.07 -5.34
N CYS A 110 2.33 -1.12 -6.20
CA CYS A 110 3.73 -1.00 -5.77
C CYS A 110 4.07 0.40 -5.28
N SER A 111 3.37 1.45 -5.72
CA SER A 111 3.57 2.80 -5.18
C SER A 111 3.15 2.89 -3.71
N LEU A 112 2.09 2.18 -3.31
CA LEU A 112 1.67 2.09 -1.91
C LEU A 112 2.80 1.51 -1.04
N MET A 113 3.60 0.59 -1.57
CA MET A 113 4.73 -0.01 -0.86
C MET A 113 5.88 0.96 -0.62
N LEU A 114 5.92 2.10 -1.33
CA LEU A 114 6.94 3.13 -1.15
C LEU A 114 6.53 4.21 -0.15
N GLU A 115 5.27 4.19 0.28
CA GLU A 115 4.77 5.16 1.25
C GLU A 115 5.32 4.96 2.65
N PRO A 116 5.19 5.95 3.56
CA PRO A 116 5.39 5.74 4.99
C PRO A 116 4.68 4.52 5.54
N MET A 117 5.32 3.73 6.42
CA MET A 117 4.68 2.57 7.04
C MET A 117 3.37 2.93 7.74
N GLU A 118 3.34 4.07 8.41
CA GLU A 118 2.16 4.57 9.12
C GLU A 118 1.01 4.89 8.16
N SER A 119 1.32 5.34 6.94
CA SER A 119 0.34 5.64 5.88
C SER A 119 -0.16 4.36 5.19
N ARG A 120 0.73 3.38 5.00
CA ARG A 120 0.44 2.14 4.27
C ARG A 120 -0.75 1.38 4.85
N SER A 121 -0.68 1.05 6.14
CA SER A 121 -1.71 0.28 6.83
C SER A 121 -3.05 0.99 6.78
N VAL A 122 -3.06 2.29 7.11
CA VAL A 122 -4.26 3.13 7.10
C VAL A 122 -4.90 3.17 5.71
N ARG A 123 -4.11 3.33 4.65
CA ARG A 123 -4.64 3.35 3.29
C ARG A 123 -5.21 2.01 2.84
N VAL A 124 -4.58 0.88 3.18
CA VAL A 124 -5.16 -0.44 2.88
C VAL A 124 -6.47 -0.64 3.63
N ILE A 125 -6.55 -0.23 4.90
CA ILE A 125 -7.78 -0.27 5.69
C ILE A 125 -8.87 0.57 5.00
N MET A 126 -8.57 1.82 4.64
CA MET A 126 -9.51 2.72 3.96
C MET A 126 -9.95 2.17 2.59
N LEU A 127 -9.04 1.56 1.83
CA LEU A 127 -9.37 0.91 0.56
C LEU A 127 -10.29 -0.30 0.76
N GLY A 128 -10.01 -1.15 1.76
CA GLY A 128 -10.89 -2.27 2.11
C GLY A 128 -12.30 -1.80 2.49
N GLU A 129 -12.39 -0.76 3.33
CA GLU A 129 -13.65 -0.13 3.69
C GLU A 129 -14.38 0.45 2.46
N ALA A 130 -13.67 1.18 1.61
CA ALA A 130 -14.23 1.77 0.39
C ALA A 130 -14.77 0.69 -0.57
N TYR A 131 -14.05 -0.41 -0.78
CA TYR A 131 -14.53 -1.52 -1.60
C TYR A 131 -15.75 -2.21 -0.98
N ALA A 132 -15.78 -2.39 0.35
CA ALA A 132 -16.91 -2.97 1.05
C ALA A 132 -18.18 -2.12 0.89
N LEU A 133 -18.03 -0.81 1.15
CA LEU A 133 -19.11 0.17 1.01
C LEU A 133 -19.57 0.29 -0.45
N PHE A 134 -18.65 0.33 -1.40
CA PHE A 134 -18.99 0.37 -2.81
C PHE A 134 -19.80 -0.86 -3.21
N GLY A 135 -19.31 -2.08 -2.95
CA GLY A 135 -20.03 -3.31 -3.31
C GLY A 135 -21.42 -3.39 -2.66
N ALA A 136 -21.55 -2.97 -1.41
CA ALA A 136 -22.83 -3.00 -0.69
C ALA A 136 -23.83 -1.92 -1.16
N LEU A 137 -23.36 -0.68 -1.38
CA LEU A 137 -24.24 0.42 -1.80
C LEU A 137 -24.60 0.34 -3.27
N PHE A 138 -23.64 -0.03 -4.12
CA PHE A 138 -23.82 -0.13 -5.56
C PHE A 138 -24.76 -1.28 -5.94
N LEU A 139 -24.89 -2.30 -5.07
CA LEU A 139 -25.93 -3.32 -5.20
C LEU A 139 -27.34 -2.73 -5.33
N ASN A 140 -27.64 -1.62 -4.64
CA ASN A 140 -28.94 -0.95 -4.79
C ASN A 140 -29.12 -0.36 -6.20
N CYS A 141 -28.06 0.19 -6.79
CA CYS A 141 -28.09 0.71 -8.16
C CYS A 141 -28.32 -0.42 -9.17
N THR A 142 -27.58 -1.53 -9.03
CA THR A 142 -27.76 -2.74 -9.84
C THR A 142 -29.17 -3.30 -9.68
N TRP A 143 -29.74 -3.27 -8.47
CA TRP A 143 -31.11 -3.73 -8.20
C TRP A 143 -32.17 -2.84 -8.86
N ILE A 144 -32.06 -1.52 -8.74
CA ILE A 144 -32.95 -0.56 -9.42
C ILE A 144 -32.93 -0.80 -10.94
N LEU A 145 -31.73 -1.06 -11.50
CA LEU A 145 -31.59 -1.36 -12.91
C LEU A 145 -32.25 -2.71 -13.28
N TYR A 146 -32.09 -3.73 -12.43
CA TYR A 146 -32.74 -5.02 -12.61
C TYR A 146 -34.27 -4.91 -12.59
N GLU A 147 -34.84 -4.21 -11.61
CA GLU A 147 -36.28 -3.96 -11.52
C GLU A 147 -36.81 -3.17 -12.73
N TYR A 148 -36.05 -2.17 -13.18
CA TYR A 148 -36.42 -1.42 -14.37
C TYR A 148 -36.45 -2.33 -15.61
N GLY A 149 -35.38 -3.07 -15.89
CA GLY A 149 -35.25 -3.84 -17.12
C GLY A 149 -35.94 -5.21 -17.14
N SER A 150 -36.41 -5.71 -16.00
CA SER A 150 -37.02 -7.05 -15.93
C SER A 150 -38.51 -7.01 -16.28
N GLU A 151 -38.92 -7.79 -17.28
CA GLU A 151 -40.34 -8.03 -17.59
C GLU A 151 -41.11 -8.65 -16.42
N LYS A 152 -40.43 -9.42 -15.55
CA LYS A 152 -41.04 -10.02 -14.34
C LYS A 152 -41.55 -8.96 -13.35
N GLY A 153 -41.01 -7.73 -13.40
CA GLY A 153 -41.49 -6.62 -12.58
C GLY A 153 -42.87 -6.10 -13.01
N TYR A 154 -43.26 -6.30 -14.27
CA TYR A 154 -44.48 -5.71 -14.85
C TYR A 154 -45.53 -6.73 -15.33
N GLY A 155 -45.28 -8.04 -15.18
CA GLY A 155 -46.32 -9.08 -15.19
C GLY A 155 -46.74 -9.62 -16.57
N GLU A 156 -46.18 -9.13 -17.67
CA GLU A 156 -46.45 -9.63 -19.04
C GLU A 156 -45.14 -10.16 -19.65
N ALA A 157 -44.66 -11.31 -19.17
CA ALA A 157 -43.47 -11.94 -19.73
C ALA A 157 -43.84 -12.73 -20.99
N ASP A 158 -43.41 -12.24 -22.15
CA ASP A 158 -43.46 -13.02 -23.39
C ASP A 158 -42.23 -13.96 -23.36
N GLU A 159 -42.42 -15.20 -22.88
CA GLU A 159 -41.38 -16.20 -22.53
C GLU A 159 -40.32 -16.49 -23.62
N LYS A 160 -40.46 -15.95 -24.83
CA LYS A 160 -39.55 -16.20 -25.97
C LYS A 160 -38.50 -15.13 -26.21
N ASN A 161 -38.46 -14.05 -25.43
CA ASN A 161 -37.58 -12.93 -25.74
C ASN A 161 -36.14 -13.18 -25.24
N GLN A 162 -35.28 -13.70 -26.13
CA GLN A 162 -33.88 -14.06 -25.82
C GLN A 162 -33.07 -12.95 -25.14
N ILE A 163 -33.40 -11.68 -25.43
CA ILE A 163 -32.72 -10.50 -24.88
C ILE A 163 -32.95 -10.39 -23.38
N ASN A 164 -34.12 -10.78 -22.88
CA ASN A 164 -34.41 -10.76 -21.44
C ASN A 164 -33.61 -11.81 -20.68
N HIS A 165 -33.40 -13.00 -21.26
CA HIS A 165 -32.51 -13.99 -20.65
C HIS A 165 -31.07 -13.50 -20.57
N VAL A 166 -30.58 -12.82 -21.62
CA VAL A 166 -29.24 -12.22 -21.61
C VAL A 166 -29.16 -11.12 -20.55
N PHE A 167 -30.18 -10.25 -20.46
CA PHE A 167 -30.26 -9.22 -19.43
C PHE A 167 -30.26 -9.82 -18.02
N GLU A 168 -31.11 -10.81 -17.74
CA GLU A 168 -31.17 -11.48 -16.44
C GLU A 168 -29.81 -12.10 -16.06
N ALA A 169 -29.12 -12.72 -17.01
CA ALA A 169 -27.80 -13.28 -16.79
C ALA A 169 -26.74 -12.20 -16.47
N VAL A 170 -26.74 -11.09 -17.23
CA VAL A 170 -25.83 -9.95 -17.00
C VAL A 170 -26.06 -9.33 -15.62
N MET A 171 -27.32 -9.12 -15.24
CA MET A 171 -27.66 -8.54 -13.93
C MET A 171 -27.34 -9.49 -12.78
N ALA A 172 -27.58 -10.79 -12.94
CA ALA A 172 -27.16 -11.79 -11.95
C ALA A 172 -25.63 -11.79 -11.76
N LEU A 173 -24.85 -11.68 -12.84
CA LEU A 173 -23.40 -11.54 -12.77
C LEU A 173 -22.99 -10.25 -12.04
N ALA A 174 -23.63 -9.11 -12.33
CA ALA A 174 -23.36 -7.84 -11.66
C ALA A 174 -23.64 -7.92 -10.15
N ILE A 175 -24.76 -8.52 -9.75
CA ILE A 175 -25.13 -8.76 -8.34
C ILE A 175 -24.08 -9.65 -7.65
N MET A 176 -23.65 -10.73 -8.31
CA MET A 176 -22.60 -11.60 -7.78
C MET A 176 -21.28 -10.83 -7.61
N CYS A 177 -20.87 -10.05 -8.61
CA CYS A 177 -19.66 -9.22 -8.53
C CYS A 177 -19.72 -8.21 -7.37
N ASN A 178 -20.84 -7.50 -7.19
CA ASN A 178 -21.05 -6.59 -6.06
C ASN A 178 -20.99 -7.31 -4.70
N THR A 179 -21.63 -8.48 -4.60
CA THR A 179 -21.63 -9.29 -3.37
C THR A 179 -20.22 -9.76 -3.03
N PHE A 180 -19.49 -10.31 -4.01
CA PHE A 180 -18.11 -10.73 -3.82
C PHE A 180 -17.19 -9.56 -3.52
N LEU A 181 -17.39 -8.40 -4.14
CA LEU A 181 -16.63 -7.20 -3.84
C LEU A 181 -16.87 -6.73 -2.40
N ALA A 182 -18.13 -6.72 -1.94
CA ALA A 182 -18.47 -6.36 -0.57
C ALA A 182 -17.82 -7.30 0.45
N LEU A 183 -17.91 -8.61 0.21
CA LEU A 183 -17.32 -9.65 1.08
C LEU A 183 -15.78 -9.59 1.09
N ASN A 184 -15.15 -9.45 -0.07
CA ASN A 184 -13.69 -9.32 -0.16
C ASN A 184 -13.22 -8.00 0.43
N GLY A 185 -13.89 -6.88 0.17
CA GLY A 185 -13.59 -5.58 0.78
C GLY A 185 -13.67 -5.63 2.30
N MET A 186 -14.74 -6.23 2.84
CA MET A 186 -14.90 -6.42 4.30
C MET A 186 -13.81 -7.33 4.87
N THR A 187 -13.50 -8.44 4.20
CA THR A 187 -12.44 -9.36 4.63
C THR A 187 -11.08 -8.67 4.63
N LEU A 188 -10.76 -7.92 3.58
CA LEU A 188 -9.53 -7.13 3.48
C LEU A 188 -9.47 -6.07 4.57
N TRP A 189 -10.59 -5.39 4.83
CA TRP A 189 -10.70 -4.38 5.89
C TRP A 189 -10.44 -4.99 7.27
N VAL A 190 -11.13 -6.06 7.63
CA VAL A 190 -10.97 -6.76 8.93
C VAL A 190 -9.55 -7.30 9.08
N LEU A 191 -9.03 -8.01 8.07
CA LEU A 191 -7.66 -8.53 8.13
C LEU A 191 -6.62 -7.42 8.23
N SER A 192 -6.86 -6.27 7.58
CA SER A 192 -5.96 -5.13 7.68
C SER A 192 -6.00 -4.50 9.08
N VAL A 193 -7.17 -4.39 9.71
CA VAL A 193 -7.26 -3.94 11.11
C VAL A 193 -6.53 -4.90 12.05
N LEU A 194 -6.65 -6.21 11.85
CA LEU A 194 -6.05 -7.21 12.74
C LEU A 194 -4.54 -7.39 12.54
N HIS A 195 -4.06 -7.36 11.30
CA HIS A 195 -2.71 -7.80 10.98
C HIS A 195 -1.77 -6.69 10.51
N SER A 196 -2.27 -5.52 10.12
CA SER A 196 -1.40 -4.48 9.54
C SER A 196 -0.36 -3.94 10.52
N GLU A 197 -0.65 -3.92 11.82
CA GLU A 197 0.33 -3.52 12.85
C GLU A 197 1.40 -4.59 13.07
N SER A 198 1.01 -5.87 12.99
CA SER A 198 1.91 -7.01 13.24
C SER A 198 2.79 -7.39 12.04
N ASN A 199 2.34 -7.12 10.81
CA ASN A 199 3.01 -7.55 9.60
C ASN A 199 3.43 -6.36 8.74
N GLN A 200 4.72 -6.06 8.75
CA GLN A 200 5.29 -4.94 8.01
C GLN A 200 5.22 -5.11 6.49
N GLN A 201 5.13 -6.35 6.02
CA GLN A 201 4.97 -6.69 4.61
C GLN A 201 3.50 -6.87 4.21
N TRP A 202 2.54 -6.45 5.05
CA TRP A 202 1.12 -6.63 4.82
C TRP A 202 0.67 -6.19 3.43
N VAL A 203 1.13 -5.01 2.97
CA VAL A 203 0.82 -4.49 1.63
C VAL A 203 1.24 -5.45 0.52
N PHE A 204 2.39 -6.12 0.66
CA PHE A 204 2.87 -7.09 -0.31
C PHE A 204 2.01 -8.35 -0.34
N THR A 205 1.55 -8.80 0.83
CA THR A 205 0.66 -9.95 0.98
C THR A 205 -0.72 -9.66 0.38
N VAL A 206 -1.27 -8.47 0.59
CA VAL A 206 -2.65 -8.13 0.18
C VAL A 206 -2.80 -7.56 -1.23
N ARG A 207 -1.70 -7.26 -1.94
CA ARG A 207 -1.75 -6.68 -3.29
C ARG A 207 -2.64 -7.46 -4.27
N GLY A 208 -2.60 -8.80 -4.21
CA GLY A 208 -3.43 -9.65 -5.06
C GLY A 208 -4.92 -9.50 -4.75
N MET A 209 -5.25 -9.30 -3.46
CA MET A 209 -6.62 -9.04 -3.02
C MET A 209 -7.11 -7.64 -3.42
N LEU A 210 -6.24 -6.63 -3.34
CA LEU A 210 -6.53 -5.28 -3.85
C LEU A 210 -6.78 -5.28 -5.36
N SER A 211 -5.91 -5.99 -6.11
CA SER A 211 -6.02 -6.19 -7.55
C SER A 211 -7.32 -6.91 -7.94
N LEU A 212 -7.72 -7.93 -7.18
CA LEU A 212 -9.00 -8.61 -7.34
C LEU A 212 -10.18 -7.66 -7.07
N CYS A 213 -10.17 -6.89 -5.98
CA CYS A 213 -11.23 -5.94 -5.66
C CYS A 213 -11.37 -4.88 -6.76
N GLN A 214 -10.26 -4.31 -7.24
CA GLN A 214 -10.30 -3.34 -8.33
C GLN A 214 -10.82 -3.96 -9.64
N SER A 215 -10.46 -5.21 -9.93
CA SER A 215 -10.97 -5.94 -11.09
C SER A 215 -12.49 -6.16 -10.98
N LEU A 216 -12.98 -6.52 -9.79
CA LEU A 216 -14.42 -6.66 -9.53
C LEU A 216 -15.16 -5.33 -9.68
N VAL A 217 -14.60 -4.21 -9.21
CA VAL A 217 -15.18 -2.87 -9.45
C VAL A 217 -15.32 -2.60 -10.95
N ASN A 218 -14.24 -2.80 -11.71
CA ASN A 218 -14.25 -2.54 -13.16
C ASN A 218 -15.26 -3.43 -13.89
N VAL A 219 -15.32 -4.73 -13.55
CA VAL A 219 -16.28 -5.68 -14.12
C VAL A 219 -17.71 -5.31 -13.76
N THR A 220 -17.97 -4.90 -12.52
CA THR A 220 -19.30 -4.47 -12.07
C THR A 220 -19.79 -3.26 -12.86
N VAL A 221 -18.97 -2.21 -12.96
CA VAL A 221 -19.32 -1.00 -13.72
C VAL A 221 -19.59 -1.34 -15.20
N LEU A 222 -18.82 -2.26 -15.80
CA LEU A 222 -19.05 -2.71 -17.17
C LEU A 222 -20.37 -3.48 -17.31
N LEU A 223 -20.65 -4.42 -16.41
CA LEU A 223 -21.87 -5.23 -16.44
C LEU A 223 -23.11 -4.37 -16.23
N ASP A 224 -23.09 -3.41 -15.30
CA ASP A 224 -24.20 -2.47 -15.09
C ASP A 224 -24.41 -1.57 -16.30
N PHE A 225 -23.34 -1.12 -16.97
CA PHE A 225 -23.48 -0.37 -18.23
C PHE A 225 -24.12 -1.21 -19.35
N ILE A 226 -23.70 -2.47 -19.50
CA ILE A 226 -24.31 -3.41 -20.47
C ILE A 226 -25.78 -3.67 -20.09
N GLY A 227 -26.06 -3.90 -18.80
CA GLY A 227 -27.40 -4.08 -18.27
C GLY A 227 -28.30 -2.88 -18.55
N LEU A 228 -27.78 -1.65 -18.40
CA LEU A 228 -28.50 -0.42 -18.73
C LEU A 228 -28.90 -0.37 -20.21
N VAL A 229 -27.98 -0.70 -21.11
CA VAL A 229 -28.26 -0.74 -22.56
C VAL A 229 -29.32 -1.79 -22.88
N LEU A 230 -29.22 -2.98 -22.30
CA LEU A 230 -30.18 -4.07 -22.50
C LEU A 230 -31.57 -3.73 -21.92
N ALA A 231 -31.63 -3.12 -20.73
CA ALA A 231 -32.87 -2.70 -20.09
C ALA A 231 -33.59 -1.61 -20.90
N VAL A 232 -32.84 -0.59 -21.36
CA VAL A 232 -33.38 0.46 -22.23
C VAL A 232 -33.89 -0.14 -23.54
N TYR A 233 -33.15 -1.08 -24.14
CA TYR A 233 -33.60 -1.77 -25.34
C TYR A 233 -34.92 -2.52 -25.12
N SER A 234 -34.99 -3.32 -24.05
CA SER A 234 -36.14 -4.18 -23.77
C SER A 234 -37.41 -3.35 -23.52
N ASN A 235 -37.31 -2.28 -22.71
CA ASN A 235 -38.47 -1.50 -22.31
C ASN A 235 -38.94 -0.45 -23.33
N LEU A 236 -38.03 0.11 -24.13
CA LEU A 236 -38.39 1.17 -25.08
C LEU A 236 -38.62 0.66 -26.49
N SER A 237 -38.12 -0.51 -26.87
CA SER A 237 -38.43 -1.10 -28.18
C SER A 237 -39.93 -1.41 -28.29
N PRO A 238 -40.62 -1.07 -29.40
CA PRO A 238 -40.10 -0.60 -30.69
C PRO A 238 -40.06 0.93 -30.87
N ARG A 239 -40.13 1.73 -29.81
CA ARG A 239 -39.98 3.19 -29.85
C ARG A 239 -38.52 3.58 -30.09
N TRP A 240 -38.10 3.41 -31.36
CA TRP A 240 -36.71 3.58 -31.80
C TRP A 240 -36.13 4.98 -31.55
N PRO A 241 -36.85 6.09 -31.79
CA PRO A 241 -36.31 7.43 -31.52
C PRO A 241 -35.88 7.62 -30.07
N GLU A 242 -36.74 7.25 -29.13
CA GLU A 242 -36.49 7.35 -27.68
C GLU A 242 -35.35 6.43 -27.25
N THR A 243 -35.32 5.20 -27.76
CA THR A 243 -34.25 4.22 -27.51
C THR A 243 -32.88 4.76 -27.95
N ILE A 244 -32.81 5.33 -29.16
CA ILE A 244 -31.57 5.91 -29.71
C ILE A 244 -31.11 7.08 -28.86
N ILE A 245 -32.02 7.98 -28.46
CA ILE A 245 -31.69 9.12 -27.60
C ILE A 245 -31.09 8.63 -26.28
N CYS A 246 -31.73 7.65 -25.61
CA CYS A 246 -31.24 7.08 -24.37
C CYS A 246 -29.85 6.45 -24.51
N PHE A 247 -29.59 5.69 -25.59
CA PHE A 247 -28.27 5.12 -25.86
C PHE A 247 -27.20 6.19 -26.08
N VAL A 248 -27.49 7.22 -26.87
CA VAL A 248 -26.56 8.31 -27.12
C VAL A 248 -26.20 9.00 -25.80
N VAL A 249 -27.19 9.31 -24.96
CA VAL A 249 -26.95 9.93 -23.65
C VAL A 249 -26.12 9.02 -22.74
N ALA A 250 -26.47 7.74 -22.62
CA ALA A 250 -25.75 6.78 -21.80
C ALA A 250 -24.28 6.63 -22.23
N VAL A 251 -24.03 6.50 -23.54
CA VAL A 251 -22.68 6.39 -24.10
C VAL A 251 -21.89 7.67 -23.88
N LEU A 252 -22.49 8.84 -24.07
CA LEU A 252 -21.81 10.13 -23.83
C LEU A 252 -21.43 10.29 -22.36
N LEU A 253 -22.33 9.97 -21.42
CA LEU A 253 -22.05 10.02 -20.00
C LEU A 253 -20.93 9.05 -19.60
N TYR A 254 -20.96 7.82 -20.11
CA TYR A 254 -19.94 6.81 -19.85
C TYR A 254 -18.56 7.24 -20.38
N ILE A 255 -18.48 7.72 -21.62
CA ILE A 255 -17.23 8.21 -22.21
C ILE A 255 -16.72 9.44 -21.43
N SER A 256 -17.60 10.34 -21.01
CA SER A 256 -17.22 11.53 -20.25
C SER A 256 -16.68 11.17 -18.87
N PHE A 257 -17.31 10.21 -18.19
CA PHE A 257 -16.84 9.65 -16.93
C PHE A 257 -15.45 9.00 -17.08
N LEU A 258 -15.27 8.12 -18.06
CA LEU A 258 -13.99 7.45 -18.31
C LEU A 258 -12.85 8.44 -18.61
N ARG A 259 -13.13 9.50 -19.40
CA ARG A 259 -12.14 10.54 -19.66
C ARG A 259 -11.77 11.33 -18.42
N ALA A 260 -12.76 11.77 -17.65
CA ALA A 260 -12.52 12.51 -16.41
C ALA A 260 -11.71 11.66 -15.42
N LEU A 261 -12.05 10.38 -15.27
CA LEU A 261 -11.31 9.44 -14.43
C LEU A 261 -9.88 9.23 -14.95
N GLY A 262 -9.71 9.05 -16.27
CA GLY A 262 -8.41 8.88 -16.89
C GLY A 262 -7.50 10.10 -16.76
N ASP A 263 -8.05 11.31 -16.87
CA ASP A 263 -7.30 12.54 -16.66
C ASP A 263 -6.87 12.71 -15.19
N ILE A 264 -7.74 12.37 -14.24
CA ILE A 264 -7.38 12.33 -12.81
C ILE A 264 -6.25 11.32 -12.59
N LEU A 265 -6.38 10.08 -13.07
CA LEU A 265 -5.36 9.04 -12.85
C LEU A 265 -4.01 9.42 -13.47
N VAL A 266 -3.99 9.94 -14.70
CA VAL A 266 -2.75 10.37 -15.36
C VAL A 266 -2.08 11.52 -14.61
N THR A 267 -2.85 12.43 -14.01
CA THR A 267 -2.29 13.61 -13.32
C THR A 267 -1.90 13.31 -11.87
N SER A 268 -2.72 12.55 -11.13
CA SER A 268 -2.50 12.28 -9.72
C SER A 268 -1.58 11.08 -9.46
N ALA A 269 -1.59 10.10 -10.36
CA ALA A 269 -0.92 8.81 -10.20
C ALA A 269 -0.29 8.33 -11.52
N PRO A 270 0.61 9.13 -12.14
CA PRO A 270 1.14 8.86 -13.48
C PRO A 270 1.93 7.54 -13.54
N LEU A 271 2.66 7.20 -12.46
CA LEU A 271 3.46 5.98 -12.40
C LEU A 271 2.56 4.74 -12.29
N GLU A 272 1.54 4.80 -11.44
CA GLU A 272 0.55 3.75 -11.28
C GLU A 272 -0.23 3.52 -12.58
N PHE A 273 -0.67 4.62 -13.22
CA PHE A 273 -1.34 4.57 -14.52
C PHE A 273 -0.45 3.93 -15.59
N TYR A 274 0.84 4.29 -15.64
CA TYR A 274 1.81 3.74 -16.57
C TYR A 274 1.95 2.21 -16.50
N HIS A 275 1.78 1.63 -15.31
CA HIS A 275 1.83 0.18 -15.08
C HIS A 275 0.47 -0.53 -15.12
N THR A 276 -0.62 0.18 -15.39
CA THR A 276 -1.92 -0.48 -15.60
C THR A 276 -1.93 -1.26 -16.93
N PRO A 277 -2.73 -2.31 -17.09
CA PRO A 277 -2.84 -3.04 -18.36
C PRO A 277 -3.18 -2.10 -19.52
N LEU A 278 -2.57 -2.32 -20.69
CA LEU A 278 -2.72 -1.46 -21.87
C LEU A 278 -4.18 -1.18 -22.24
N MET A 279 -5.07 -2.17 -22.10
CA MET A 279 -6.50 -2.02 -22.37
C MET A 279 -7.14 -0.97 -21.45
N ASN A 280 -6.77 -0.97 -20.16
CA ASN A 280 -7.28 0.02 -19.20
C ASN A 280 -6.74 1.41 -19.52
N GLN A 281 -5.46 1.51 -19.91
CA GLN A 281 -4.87 2.79 -20.32
C GLN A 281 -5.59 3.36 -21.56
N LEU A 282 -5.85 2.52 -22.56
CA LEU A 282 -6.54 2.92 -23.80
C LEU A 282 -7.99 3.35 -23.56
N VAL A 283 -8.70 2.67 -22.66
CA VAL A 283 -10.09 2.98 -22.33
C VAL A 283 -10.18 4.30 -21.55
N ASN A 284 -9.30 4.50 -20.56
CA ASN A 284 -9.36 5.66 -19.67
C ASN A 284 -8.75 6.92 -20.30
N ASN A 285 -7.58 6.82 -20.94
CA ASN A 285 -6.92 7.96 -21.57
C ASN A 285 -6.19 7.55 -22.87
N PRO A 286 -6.91 7.40 -23.99
CA PRO A 286 -6.30 6.98 -25.25
C PRO A 286 -5.27 7.99 -25.77
N ALA A 287 -5.42 9.28 -25.45
CA ALA A 287 -4.51 10.32 -25.92
C ALA A 287 -3.10 10.19 -25.33
N SER A 288 -3.00 9.80 -24.05
CA SER A 288 -1.71 9.59 -23.38
C SER A 288 -0.97 8.36 -23.94
N VAL A 289 -1.69 7.34 -24.43
CA VAL A 289 -1.10 6.08 -24.93
C VAL A 289 -0.84 6.10 -26.44
N LEU A 290 -1.78 6.60 -27.24
CA LEU A 290 -1.69 6.49 -28.70
C LEU A 290 -0.76 7.54 -29.29
N THR A 291 -0.76 8.75 -28.75
CA THR A 291 0.07 9.84 -29.28
C THR A 291 1.52 9.72 -28.84
N LYS A 292 2.48 10.03 -29.73
CA LYS A 292 3.92 10.01 -29.37
C LYS A 292 4.22 11.02 -28.26
N LYS A 293 3.64 12.22 -28.35
CA LYS A 293 3.78 13.29 -27.35
C LYS A 293 3.18 12.88 -26.01
N GLY A 294 2.00 12.25 -26.00
CA GLY A 294 1.35 11.75 -24.80
C GLY A 294 2.18 10.68 -24.09
N ARG A 295 2.72 9.71 -24.84
CA ARG A 295 3.57 8.65 -24.26
C ARG A 295 4.84 9.19 -23.65
N GLN A 296 5.50 10.10 -24.36
CA GLN A 296 6.71 10.75 -23.85
C GLN A 296 6.40 11.52 -22.56
N LYS A 297 5.31 12.31 -22.55
CA LYS A 297 4.88 13.05 -21.36
C LYS A 297 4.58 12.09 -20.19
N LEU A 298 3.78 11.06 -20.42
CA LEU A 298 3.43 10.07 -19.39
C LEU A 298 4.68 9.38 -18.83
N GLN A 299 5.64 9.02 -19.68
CA GLN A 299 6.90 8.41 -19.24
C GLN A 299 7.75 9.39 -18.43
N THR A 300 7.81 10.66 -18.82
CA THR A 300 8.51 11.72 -18.05
C THR A 300 7.85 11.91 -16.69
N ASP A 301 6.52 12.03 -16.64
CA ASP A 301 5.75 12.22 -15.40
C ASP A 301 5.87 11.00 -14.48
N ALA A 302 5.82 9.78 -15.04
CA ALA A 302 6.03 8.54 -14.30
C ALA A 302 7.44 8.44 -13.71
N ARG A 303 8.49 8.81 -14.47
CA ARG A 303 9.87 8.87 -13.97
C ARG A 303 10.04 9.90 -12.87
N ALA A 304 9.49 11.10 -13.04
CA ALA A 304 9.53 12.15 -12.03
C ALA A 304 8.85 11.67 -10.72
N ARG A 305 7.71 10.99 -10.83
CA ARG A 305 7.02 10.37 -9.69
C ARG A 305 7.82 9.24 -9.05
N ALA A 306 8.49 8.41 -9.84
CA ALA A 306 9.36 7.35 -9.32
C ALA A 306 10.55 7.93 -8.54
N GLU A 307 11.19 8.97 -9.07
CA GLU A 307 12.28 9.70 -8.40
C GLU A 307 11.80 10.36 -7.11
N GLU A 308 10.62 11.01 -7.12
CA GLU A 308 9.98 11.59 -5.93
C GLU A 308 9.77 10.53 -4.84
N LEU A 309 9.21 9.37 -5.19
CA LEU A 309 8.98 8.27 -4.25
C LEU A 309 10.30 7.69 -3.72
N LYS A 310 11.30 7.53 -4.59
CA LYS A 310 12.65 7.08 -4.22
C LYS A 310 13.32 8.07 -3.25
N GLN A 311 13.26 9.37 -3.55
CA GLN A 311 13.81 10.42 -2.69
C GLN A 311 13.10 10.46 -1.34
N ARG A 312 11.77 10.38 -1.29
CA ARG A 312 11.03 10.30 -0.02
C ARG A 312 11.43 9.11 0.82
N ALA A 313 11.61 7.94 0.19
CA ALA A 313 12.09 6.75 0.88
C ALA A 313 13.49 6.95 1.48
N TYR A 314 14.42 7.58 0.75
CA TYR A 314 15.77 7.87 1.27
C TYR A 314 15.82 9.03 2.30
N GLN A 315 15.04 10.09 2.14
CA GLN A 315 15.01 11.21 3.10
C GLN A 315 14.61 10.73 4.49
N ARG A 316 13.66 9.79 4.57
CA ARG A 316 13.32 9.16 5.83
C ARG A 316 14.44 8.30 6.42
N ARG A 317 15.35 7.75 5.61
CA ARG A 317 16.59 7.10 6.11
C ARG A 317 17.55 8.12 6.73
N GLY A 318 17.66 9.31 6.14
CA GLY A 318 18.54 10.37 6.63
C GLY A 318 18.02 11.10 7.87
N ALA A 319 16.69 11.26 8.00
CA ALA A 319 16.06 11.82 9.20
C ALA A 319 16.13 10.88 10.41
N ILE A 320 16.33 9.59 10.16
CA ILE A 320 16.71 8.62 11.18
C ILE A 320 18.25 8.60 11.24
N ASP A 321 18.83 9.73 11.65
CA ASP A 321 20.27 9.83 11.86
C ASP A 321 20.62 9.00 13.11
N PRO A 322 21.46 7.96 13.03
CA PRO A 322 21.85 7.16 14.19
C PRO A 322 22.48 8.01 15.31
N ASN A 323 22.97 9.22 14.99
CA ASN A 323 23.52 10.16 15.98
C ASN A 323 22.44 10.97 16.72
N GLN A 324 21.29 11.29 16.08
CA GLN A 324 20.16 11.96 16.77
C GLN A 324 19.38 11.00 17.66
N THR A 325 19.27 9.72 17.29
CA THR A 325 18.66 8.71 18.16
C THR A 325 19.54 8.38 19.37
N GLN A 326 20.87 8.56 19.26
CA GLN A 326 21.76 8.52 20.44
C GLN A 326 21.48 9.70 21.37
N GLN A 327 21.36 10.93 20.87
CA GLN A 327 21.07 12.08 21.74
C GLN A 327 19.69 12.04 22.40
N ALA A 328 18.64 11.57 21.70
CA ALA A 328 17.33 11.38 22.30
C ALA A 328 17.26 10.19 23.29
N ALA A 329 18.14 9.19 23.14
CA ALA A 329 18.32 8.11 24.12
C ALA A 329 19.15 8.55 25.35
N TYR A 330 19.89 9.65 25.25
CA TYR A 330 20.62 10.25 26.38
C TYR A 330 19.77 11.23 27.21
N GLU A 331 18.66 11.76 26.68
CA GLU A 331 17.82 12.74 27.40
C GLU A 331 16.58 12.14 28.10
N VAL A 332 16.27 10.86 27.88
CA VAL A 332 15.25 10.13 28.67
C VAL A 332 15.94 9.29 29.75
N GLU A 333 16.67 9.98 30.62
CA GLU A 333 17.19 9.46 31.90
C GLU A 333 16.01 9.02 32.79
N GLY A 334 15.97 7.73 33.14
CA GLY A 334 15.13 7.27 34.25
C GLY A 334 14.58 5.85 34.18
N GLN A 335 14.82 5.08 33.11
CA GLN A 335 14.37 3.68 33.07
C GLN A 335 15.32 2.83 32.20
N TYR A 336 16.18 2.06 32.88
CA TYR A 336 17.22 1.17 32.33
C TYR A 336 16.97 0.70 30.89
N PRO A 337 17.77 1.13 29.91
CA PRO A 337 17.67 0.59 28.56
C PRO A 337 18.19 -0.85 28.60
N CYS A 338 17.41 -1.76 28.00
CA CYS A 338 17.91 -3.07 27.61
C CYS A 338 19.04 -2.83 26.60
N LEU A 339 20.29 -2.81 27.08
CA LEU A 339 21.46 -2.62 26.24
C LEU A 339 21.54 -3.79 25.25
N ASP A 340 21.54 -3.46 23.97
CA ASP A 340 21.75 -4.40 22.87
C ASP A 340 23.20 -4.93 22.92
N ILE A 341 23.38 -6.25 22.81
CA ILE A 341 24.70 -6.91 22.78
C ILE A 341 25.55 -6.32 21.65
N GLY A 342 24.95 -6.02 20.50
CA GLY A 342 25.65 -5.43 19.36
C GLY A 342 26.24 -4.05 19.70
N ALA A 343 25.57 -3.26 20.53
CA ALA A 343 26.07 -1.96 20.99
C ALA A 343 27.23 -2.13 21.99
N LEU A 344 27.12 -3.08 22.92
CA LEU A 344 28.19 -3.40 23.88
C LEU A 344 29.47 -3.84 23.16
N LEU A 345 29.35 -4.76 22.20
CA LEU A 345 30.48 -5.28 21.42
C LEU A 345 31.15 -4.20 20.58
N ARG A 346 30.37 -3.33 19.91
CA ARG A 346 30.91 -2.18 19.17
C ARG A 346 31.61 -1.18 20.10
N GLY A 347 31.01 -0.90 21.26
CA GLY A 347 31.61 -0.07 22.30
C GLY A 347 32.96 -0.60 22.76
N ALA A 348 33.04 -1.88 23.10
CA ALA A 348 34.27 -2.55 23.50
C ALA A 348 35.33 -2.55 22.36
N ALA A 349 34.92 -2.85 21.13
CA ALA A 349 35.82 -2.81 19.97
C ALA A 349 36.37 -1.39 19.72
N SER A 350 35.55 -0.35 19.94
CA SER A 350 35.98 1.04 19.82
C SER A 350 37.03 1.42 20.87
N ARG A 351 36.88 0.99 22.13
CA ARG A 351 37.86 1.21 23.22
C ARG A 351 39.20 0.52 22.97
N LEU A 352 39.17 -0.59 22.24
CA LEU A 352 40.38 -1.28 21.76
C LEU A 352 41.01 -0.64 20.51
N GLY A 353 40.49 0.50 20.03
CA GLY A 353 40.97 1.18 18.82
C GLY A 353 40.59 0.46 17.51
N LYS A 354 39.63 -0.48 17.56
CA LYS A 354 39.18 -1.29 16.43
C LYS A 354 37.74 -0.98 16.01
N SER A 355 37.39 0.31 15.96
CA SER A 355 36.02 0.76 15.62
C SER A 355 35.51 0.32 14.24
N LYS A 356 36.42 -0.02 13.31
CA LYS A 356 36.08 -0.53 11.96
C LYS A 356 35.90 -2.05 11.90
N GLN A 357 36.16 -2.77 12.99
CA GLN A 357 36.05 -4.22 13.00
C GLN A 357 34.58 -4.64 13.06
N ASP A 358 34.17 -5.50 12.14
CA ASP A 358 32.83 -6.04 12.09
C ASP A 358 32.59 -7.02 13.25
N VAL A 359 31.67 -6.66 14.16
CA VAL A 359 31.31 -7.46 15.33
C VAL A 359 30.06 -8.34 15.11
N THR A 360 29.39 -8.21 13.96
CA THR A 360 28.16 -8.98 13.66
C THR A 360 28.40 -10.49 13.70
N SER A 361 29.60 -10.92 13.31
CA SER A 361 30.00 -12.33 13.38
C SER A 361 30.07 -12.88 14.82
N TYR A 362 30.36 -12.03 15.81
CA TYR A 362 30.39 -12.42 17.23
C TYR A 362 28.99 -12.39 17.84
N GLU A 363 28.19 -11.40 17.47
CA GLU A 363 26.78 -11.29 17.85
C GLU A 363 25.98 -12.50 17.37
N ALA A 364 26.15 -12.90 16.10
CA ALA A 364 25.48 -14.08 15.55
C ALA A 364 25.88 -15.39 16.26
N ARG A 365 27.12 -15.49 16.76
CA ARG A 365 27.57 -16.67 17.52
C ARG A 365 26.98 -16.70 18.93
N LEU A 366 26.84 -15.55 19.58
CA LEU A 366 26.19 -15.44 20.89
C LEU A 366 24.69 -15.73 20.77
N ALA A 367 24.02 -15.17 19.76
CA ALA A 367 22.62 -15.46 19.47
C ALA A 367 22.38 -16.94 19.13
N GLY A 368 23.34 -17.59 18.45
CA GLY A 368 23.29 -19.04 18.17
C GLY A 368 23.19 -19.91 19.43
N ASP A 369 23.78 -19.45 20.54
CA ASP A 369 23.73 -20.09 21.86
C ASP A 369 22.68 -19.44 22.79
N TRP A 370 21.71 -18.70 22.20
CA TRP A 370 20.57 -18.08 22.88
C TRP A 370 20.97 -17.00 23.90
N ILE A 371 22.11 -16.35 23.67
CA ILE A 371 22.58 -15.20 24.44
C ILE A 371 22.23 -13.93 23.65
N GLU A 372 21.04 -13.39 23.92
CA GLU A 372 20.46 -12.25 23.18
C GLU A 372 20.49 -10.93 23.99
N GLU A 373 20.61 -11.00 25.32
CA GLU A 373 20.60 -9.83 26.20
C GLU A 373 21.93 -9.60 26.92
N VAL A 374 22.31 -8.34 27.11
CA VAL A 374 23.54 -7.96 27.86
C VAL A 374 23.53 -8.48 29.30
N ASN A 375 22.34 -8.59 29.92
CA ASN A 375 22.18 -9.15 31.26
C ASN A 375 22.66 -10.61 31.36
N GLN A 376 22.55 -11.38 30.28
CA GLN A 376 22.99 -12.78 30.25
C GLN A 376 24.51 -12.90 30.19
N LEU A 377 25.20 -11.87 29.65
CA LEU A 377 26.66 -11.79 29.66
C LEU A 377 27.21 -11.41 31.04
N ARG A 378 26.37 -10.82 31.91
CA ARG A 378 26.77 -10.41 33.27
C ARG A 378 27.04 -11.66 34.11
N GLY A 379 28.24 -11.72 34.70
CA GLY A 379 28.71 -12.89 35.46
C GLY A 379 29.41 -13.97 34.62
N MET A 380 29.47 -13.83 33.29
CA MET A 380 30.27 -14.72 32.46
C MET A 380 31.76 -14.40 32.60
N SER A 381 32.59 -15.44 32.73
CA SER A 381 34.05 -15.28 32.79
C SER A 381 34.62 -14.90 31.42
N VAL A 382 35.77 -14.22 31.44
CA VAL A 382 36.52 -13.90 30.22
C VAL A 382 36.82 -15.18 29.41
N ASP A 383 37.17 -16.28 30.08
CA ASP A 383 37.44 -17.57 29.45
C ASP A 383 36.22 -18.13 28.70
N PHE A 384 35.01 -17.92 29.23
CA PHE A 384 33.79 -18.31 28.53
C PHE A 384 33.56 -17.46 27.28
N LEU A 385 33.67 -16.13 27.42
CA LEU A 385 33.48 -15.18 26.31
C LEU A 385 34.49 -15.38 25.18
N THR A 386 35.72 -15.85 25.49
CA THR A 386 36.76 -16.11 24.48
C THR A 386 36.40 -17.21 23.46
N ARG A 387 35.37 -18.02 23.74
CA ARG A 387 34.84 -19.01 22.79
C ARG A 387 34.13 -18.34 21.61
N TYR A 388 33.52 -17.19 21.85
CA TYR A 388 32.72 -16.47 20.87
C TYR A 388 33.52 -15.38 20.16
N MET A 389 34.45 -14.74 20.88
CA MET A 389 35.18 -13.57 20.41
C MET A 389 36.67 -13.59 20.83
N PRO A 390 37.56 -12.81 20.17
CA PRO A 390 38.97 -12.74 20.53
C PRO A 390 39.18 -12.29 21.99
N TRP A 391 40.21 -12.84 22.64
CA TRP A 391 40.49 -12.61 24.07
C TRP A 391 40.51 -11.12 24.46
N ALA A 392 41.10 -10.25 23.65
CA ALA A 392 41.13 -8.81 23.92
C ALA A 392 39.72 -8.19 23.96
N LEU A 393 38.82 -8.62 23.08
CA LEU A 393 37.43 -8.15 23.05
C LEU A 393 36.64 -8.72 24.23
N ALA A 394 36.80 -10.01 24.52
CA ALA A 394 36.17 -10.67 25.68
C ALA A 394 36.54 -9.99 27.01
N ASN A 395 37.83 -9.63 27.18
CA ASN A 395 38.31 -8.95 28.38
C ASN A 395 37.73 -7.54 28.51
N GLU A 396 37.62 -6.80 27.40
CA GLU A 396 37.05 -5.45 27.39
C GLU A 396 35.54 -5.45 27.64
N VAL A 397 34.81 -6.41 27.06
CA VAL A 397 33.38 -6.63 27.31
C VAL A 397 33.15 -6.94 28.79
N HIS A 398 33.91 -7.90 29.34
CA HIS A 398 33.82 -8.26 30.75
C HIS A 398 34.13 -7.06 31.67
N ARG A 399 35.17 -6.28 31.35
CA ARG A 399 35.50 -5.05 32.08
C ARG A 399 34.37 -4.02 32.03
N SER A 400 33.71 -3.88 30.88
CA SER A 400 32.61 -2.92 30.69
C SER A 400 31.40 -3.29 31.54
N LEU A 401 31.10 -4.59 31.62
CA LEU A 401 30.01 -5.12 32.45
C LEU A 401 30.28 -4.96 33.95
N MET A 402 31.54 -5.05 34.37
CA MET A 402 31.96 -4.89 35.77
C MET A 402 32.03 -3.42 36.21
N VAL A 403 32.39 -2.50 35.31
CA VAL A 403 32.47 -1.06 35.61
C VAL A 403 31.09 -0.45 35.82
N GLU A 404 30.06 -0.94 35.12
CA GLU A 404 28.67 -0.51 35.32
C GLU A 404 28.11 -0.89 36.71
N GLU A 405 28.63 -1.94 37.36
CA GLU A 405 28.21 -2.32 38.72
C GLU A 405 28.81 -1.43 39.83
N CYS A 406 29.94 -0.75 39.57
CA CYS A 406 30.58 0.13 40.55
C CYS A 406 30.08 1.59 40.50
N GLY A 407 29.23 1.95 39.53
CA GLY A 407 28.63 3.28 39.41
C GLY A 407 27.37 3.48 40.26
N GLU A 408 26.89 2.45 40.94
CA GLU A 408 25.66 2.45 41.75
C GLU A 408 25.98 2.26 43.26
N ALA A 409 26.80 3.14 43.84
CA ALA A 409 27.00 3.24 45.28
C ALA A 409 26.77 4.66 45.81
#